data_AF-A0A383TJ95-F1
#
_entry.id   AF-A0A383TJ95-F1
#
_cell.length_a   1.000
_cell.length_b   1.000
_cell.length_c   1.000
_cell.angle_alpha   90.00
_cell.angle_beta   90.00
_cell.angle_gamma   90.00
#
_symmetry.space_group_name_H-M   'P 1'
#
loop_
_entity.id
_entity.type
_entity.pdbx_description
1 polymer ?
#
loop_
_entity_poly.entity_id
_entity_poly.type
_entity_poly.pdbx_seq_one_letter_code
_entity_poly.pdbx_strand_id
1 'polypeptide(L)'
;MKSTKLNDSSGYMLFESLIALAMVSISLYVLIPHSVQFFTTLKAAGEEVACWRVAQDQMQVIAKEGSPTGSQASGRMLFITTWNPETAQLIVNGCDGTERVKVHAEEIQAEAP
;
A
#
# COMPACT_ATOMS: atom_id res chain seq x y z
N MET A 1 -53.43 -31.25 -38.25
CA MET A 1 -51.96 -31.39 -38.19
C MET A 1 -51.49 -30.86 -36.84
N LYS A 2 -50.87 -31.70 -36.00
CA LYS A 2 -50.29 -31.30 -34.71
C LYS A 2 -49.08 -30.40 -35.00
N SER A 3 -49.12 -29.17 -34.52
CA SER A 3 -47.98 -28.27 -34.50
C SER A 3 -46.95 -28.84 -33.53
N THR A 4 -45.88 -29.43 -34.05
CA THR A 4 -44.68 -29.77 -33.29
C THR A 4 -43.92 -28.48 -33.03
N LYS A 5 -44.40 -27.71 -32.05
CA LYS A 5 -43.61 -26.68 -31.39
C LYS A 5 -42.60 -27.42 -30.51
N LEU A 6 -41.53 -27.91 -31.13
CA LEU A 6 -40.36 -28.43 -30.44
C LEU A 6 -39.77 -27.26 -29.66
N ASN A 7 -40.02 -27.32 -28.36
CA ASN A 7 -39.41 -26.54 -27.31
C ASN A 7 -37.90 -26.79 -27.38
N ASP A 8 -37.19 -26.00 -28.18
CA ASP A 8 -35.75 -26.10 -28.39
C ASP A 8 -35.03 -25.48 -27.18
N SER A 9 -35.21 -26.12 -26.01
CA SER A 9 -34.69 -25.66 -24.72
C SER A 9 -33.17 -25.56 -24.72
N SER A 10 -32.50 -26.32 -25.59
CA SER A 10 -31.05 -26.29 -25.78
C SER A 10 -30.54 -24.94 -26.28
N GLY A 11 -31.16 -24.36 -27.31
CA GLY A 11 -30.76 -23.07 -27.85
C GLY A 11 -30.99 -21.92 -26.86
N TYR A 12 -32.08 -22.00 -26.10
CA TYR A 12 -32.42 -21.04 -25.06
C TYR A 12 -31.43 -21.11 -23.87
N MET A 13 -31.06 -22.32 -23.42
CA MET A 13 -30.04 -22.52 -22.38
C MET A 13 -28.65 -22.04 -22.79
N LEU A 14 -28.28 -22.19 -24.07
CA LEU A 14 -27.01 -21.65 -24.60
C LEU A 14 -27.00 -20.12 -24.59
N PHE A 15 -28.11 -19.48 -24.95
CA PHE A 15 -28.24 -18.03 -24.94
C PHE A 15 -28.18 -17.47 -23.52
N GLU A 16 -28.87 -18.08 -22.56
CA GLU A 16 -28.80 -17.71 -21.15
C GLU A 16 -27.39 -17.88 -20.58
N SER A 17 -26.69 -18.98 -20.94
CA SER A 17 -25.30 -19.20 -20.54
C SER A 17 -24.36 -18.14 -21.13
N LEU A 18 -24.60 -17.71 -22.38
CA LEU A 18 -23.81 -16.67 -23.03
C LEU A 18 -24.02 -15.31 -22.36
N ILE A 19 -25.26 -14.98 -22.00
CA ILE A 19 -25.59 -13.76 -21.24
C ILE A 19 -24.94 -13.80 -19.86
N ALA A 20 -25.06 -14.92 -19.15
CA ALA A 20 -24.44 -15.08 -17.83
C ALA A 20 -22.92 -14.91 -17.91
N LEU A 21 -22.28 -15.52 -18.90
CA LEU A 21 -20.84 -15.37 -19.12
C LEU A 21 -20.45 -13.93 -19.47
N ALA A 22 -21.24 -13.24 -20.30
CA ALA A 22 -21.02 -11.83 -20.64
C ALA A 22 -21.13 -10.92 -19.40
N MET A 23 -22.15 -11.15 -18.55
CA MET A 23 -22.34 -10.41 -17.31
C MET A 23 -21.18 -10.62 -16.33
N VAL A 24 -20.70 -11.86 -16.18
CA VAL A 24 -19.52 -12.16 -15.35
C VAL A 24 -18.27 -11.51 -15.92
N SER A 25 -18.08 -11.59 -17.25
CA SER A 25 -16.92 -10.99 -17.93
C SER A 25 -16.87 -9.46 -17.74
N ILE A 26 -18.00 -8.78 -17.92
CA ILE A 26 -18.11 -7.33 -17.70
C ILE A 26 -17.86 -6.99 -16.22
N SER A 27 -18.41 -7.79 -15.30
CA SER A 27 -18.20 -7.59 -13.86
C SER A 27 -16.73 -7.71 -13.48
N LEU A 28 -16.02 -8.71 -14.02
CA LEU A 28 -14.58 -8.88 -13.80
C LEU A 28 -13.77 -7.76 -14.46
N TYR A 29 -14.16 -7.34 -15.66
CA TYR A 29 -13.52 -6.24 -16.37
C TYR A 29 -13.56 -4.93 -15.58
N VAL A 30 -14.65 -4.67 -14.85
CA VAL A 30 -14.76 -3.51 -13.97
C VAL A 30 -14.05 -3.76 -12.63
N LEU A 31 -14.22 -4.92 -12.02
CA LEU A 31 -13.73 -5.19 -10.67
C LEU A 31 -12.21 -5.31 -10.59
N ILE A 32 -11.57 -5.93 -11.58
CA ILE A 32 -10.12 -6.20 -11.55
C ILE A 32 -9.30 -4.90 -11.50
N PRO A 33 -9.50 -3.90 -12.39
CA PRO A 33 -8.77 -2.63 -12.32
C PRO A 33 -8.92 -1.92 -10.97
N HIS A 34 -10.13 -1.88 -10.41
CA HIS A 34 -10.37 -1.29 -9.10
C HIS A 34 -9.64 -2.03 -7.99
N SER A 35 -9.69 -3.37 -7.98
CA SER A 35 -8.98 -4.17 -6.97
C SER A 35 -7.47 -3.92 -7.01
N VAL A 36 -6.89 -3.85 -8.21
CA VAL A 36 -5.47 -3.53 -8.41
C VAL A 36 -5.16 -2.15 -7.85
N GLN A 37 -5.96 -1.13 -8.16
CA GLN A 37 -5.80 0.22 -7.61
C GLN A 37 -5.82 0.21 -6.08
N PHE A 38 -6.82 -0.43 -5.45
CA PHE A 38 -6.89 -0.55 -4.00
C PHE A 38 -5.65 -1.19 -3.38
N PHE A 39 -5.16 -2.31 -3.94
CA PHE A 39 -3.96 -2.97 -3.43
C PHE A 39 -2.70 -2.13 -3.62
N THR A 40 -2.59 -1.37 -4.73
CA THR A 40 -1.45 -0.46 -4.92
C THR A 40 -1.45 0.68 -3.91
N THR A 41 -2.61 1.28 -3.63
CA THR A 41 -2.74 2.32 -2.60
C THR A 41 -2.44 1.78 -1.21
N LEU A 42 -2.94 0.58 -0.89
CA LEU A 42 -2.67 -0.07 0.39
C LEU A 42 -1.18 -0.39 0.57
N LYS A 43 -0.50 -0.83 -0.50
CA LYS A 43 0.95 -1.08 -0.47
C LYS A 43 1.72 0.22 -0.17
N ALA A 44 1.41 1.30 -0.88
CA ALA A 44 2.06 2.60 -0.67
C ALA A 44 1.83 3.13 0.75
N ALA A 45 0.61 3.01 1.28
CA ALA A 45 0.32 3.39 2.67
C ALA A 45 1.10 2.52 3.68
N GLY A 46 1.26 1.23 3.40
CA GLY A 46 2.06 0.33 4.23
C GLY A 46 3.56 0.69 4.23
N GLU A 47 4.10 1.11 3.09
CA GLU A 47 5.47 1.60 2.95
C GLU A 47 5.67 2.91 3.72
N GLU A 48 4.72 3.84 3.63
CA GLU A 48 4.75 5.08 4.40
C GLU A 48 4.73 4.82 5.91
N VAL A 49 3.85 3.93 6.39
CA VAL A 49 3.80 3.54 7.81
C VAL A 49 5.11 2.88 8.26
N ALA A 50 5.74 2.06 7.40
CA ALA A 50 7.03 1.46 7.69
C ALA A 50 8.15 2.51 7.82
N CYS A 51 8.12 3.55 6.96
CA CYS A 51 9.05 4.67 7.00
C CYS A 51 8.90 5.50 8.30
N TRP A 52 7.65 5.83 8.68
CA TRP A 52 7.37 6.52 9.94
C TRP A 52 7.80 5.73 11.17
N ARG A 53 7.61 4.40 11.17
CA ARG A 53 8.09 3.54 12.26
C ARG A 53 9.60 3.60 12.42
N VAL A 54 10.36 3.58 11.31
CA VAL A 54 11.82 3.74 11.34
C VAL A 54 12.20 5.13 11.87
N ALA A 55 11.54 6.19 11.42
CA ALA A 55 11.79 7.54 11.93
C ALA A 55 11.59 7.62 13.46
N GLN A 56 10.48 7.05 13.95
CA GLN A 56 10.18 7.01 15.38
C GLN A 56 11.22 6.19 16.18
N ASP A 57 11.63 5.02 15.69
CA ASP A 57 12.65 4.20 16.33
C ASP A 57 13.98 4.95 16.45
N GLN A 58 14.42 5.60 15.37
CA GLN A 58 15.67 6.36 15.36
C GLN A 58 15.61 7.61 16.24
N MET A 59 14.46 8.27 16.34
CA MET A 59 14.28 9.36 17.31
C MET A 59 14.41 8.89 18.75
N GLN A 60 13.86 7.72 19.08
CA GLN A 60 14.04 7.16 20.42
C GLN A 60 15.51 6.86 20.72
N VAL A 61 16.28 6.43 19.72
CA VAL A 61 17.73 6.27 19.85
C VAL A 61 18.41 7.61 20.11
N ILE A 62 18.08 8.65 19.34
CA ILE A 62 18.63 10.00 19.52
C ILE A 62 18.27 10.59 20.90
N ALA A 63 17.02 10.41 21.34
CA ALA A 63 16.54 10.88 22.65
C ALA A 63 17.23 10.20 23.83
N LYS A 64 17.74 8.97 23.64
CA LYS A 64 18.54 8.24 24.62
C LYS A 64 20.05 8.52 24.49
N GLU A 65 20.43 9.60 23.80
CA GLU A 65 21.81 9.97 23.49
C GLU A 65 22.57 8.91 22.66
N GLY A 66 21.84 8.02 22.00
CA GLY A 66 22.39 7.02 21.09
C GLY A 66 22.70 7.61 19.71
N SER A 67 23.59 6.95 18.97
CA SER A 67 23.83 7.28 17.56
C SER A 67 22.84 6.54 16.66
N PRO A 68 22.08 7.24 15.79
CA PRO A 68 21.14 6.61 14.88
C PRO A 68 21.87 5.68 13.89
N THR A 69 21.20 4.59 13.53
CA THR A 69 21.75 3.56 12.65
C THR A 69 21.53 3.95 11.20
N GLY A 70 22.61 4.06 10.42
CA GLY A 70 22.54 4.52 9.02
C GLY A 70 21.65 3.68 8.10
N SER A 71 21.29 2.46 8.50
CA SER A 71 20.28 1.66 7.81
C SER A 71 19.45 0.79 8.76
N GLN A 72 18.13 0.73 8.54
CA GLN A 72 17.20 -0.10 9.29
C GLN A 72 16.18 -0.76 8.35
N ALA A 73 15.86 -2.03 8.59
CA ALA A 73 14.82 -2.73 7.84
C ALA A 73 13.47 -2.65 8.57
N SER A 74 12.39 -2.36 7.83
CA SER A 74 11.01 -2.35 8.33
C SER A 74 10.06 -2.79 7.21
N GLY A 75 9.10 -3.67 7.50
CA GLY A 75 8.10 -4.10 6.50
C GLY A 75 8.66 -4.76 5.23
N ARG A 76 9.84 -5.42 5.31
CA ARG A 76 10.63 -5.97 4.17
C ARG A 76 11.33 -4.92 3.28
N MET A 77 11.24 -3.64 3.62
CA MET A 77 11.96 -2.55 2.95
C MET A 77 13.18 -2.15 3.78
N LEU A 78 14.27 -1.78 3.11
CA LEU A 78 15.43 -1.17 3.76
C LEU A 78 15.30 0.35 3.70
N PHE A 79 15.51 0.99 4.84
CA PHE A 79 15.51 2.44 4.98
C PHE A 79 16.92 2.92 5.31
N ILE A 80 17.30 4.05 4.73
CA ILE A 80 18.56 4.74 5.00
C ILE A 80 18.24 5.95 5.85
N THR A 81 18.96 6.08 6.96
CA THR A 81 18.75 7.18 7.91
C THR A 81 19.98 8.08 7.88
N THR A 82 19.74 9.38 7.95
CA THR A 82 20.79 10.40 7.97
C THR A 82 20.46 11.38 9.06
N TRP A 83 21.37 11.52 10.01
CA TRP A 83 21.25 12.44 11.13
C TRP A 83 22.24 13.59 10.96
N ASN A 84 21.71 14.81 11.01
CA ASN A 84 22.53 16.01 11.08
C ASN A 84 22.43 16.61 12.49
N PRO A 85 23.46 16.46 13.34
CA PRO A 85 23.45 16.98 14.70
C PRO A 85 23.46 18.50 14.76
N GLU A 86 24.00 19.20 13.75
CA GLU A 86 24.07 20.67 13.74
C GLU A 86 22.70 21.32 13.55
N THR A 87 21.78 20.63 12.88
CA THR A 87 20.42 21.11 12.59
C THR A 87 19.34 20.29 13.30
N ALA A 88 19.76 19.40 14.20
CA ALA A 88 18.91 18.45 14.91
C ALA A 88 17.92 17.71 13.97
N GLN A 89 18.38 17.34 12.78
CA GLN A 89 17.50 16.86 11.71
C GLN A 89 17.75 15.39 11.39
N LEU A 90 16.68 14.59 11.46
CA LEU A 90 16.66 13.20 11.01
C LEU A 90 15.95 13.10 9.66
N ILE A 91 16.61 12.48 8.69
CA ILE A 91 16.05 12.14 7.39
C ILE A 91 16.01 10.62 7.28
N VAL A 92 14.84 10.06 6.99
CA VAL A 92 14.66 8.65 6.66
C VAL A 92 14.19 8.57 5.22
N ASN A 93 14.96 7.87 4.38
CA ASN A 93 14.62 7.60 3.00
C ASN A 93 14.42 6.10 2.80
N GLY A 94 13.39 5.71 2.04
CA GLY A 94 13.34 4.36 1.47
C GLY A 94 14.45 4.15 0.45
N CYS A 95 14.92 2.91 0.28
CA CYS A 95 15.97 2.60 -0.70
C CYS A 95 15.63 3.03 -2.13
N ASP A 96 14.34 3.07 -2.48
CA ASP A 96 13.86 3.49 -3.80
C ASP A 96 13.66 5.02 -3.90
N GLY A 97 14.01 5.78 -2.85
CA GLY A 97 13.96 7.24 -2.81
C GLY A 97 12.56 7.86 -2.87
N THR A 98 11.51 7.03 -2.86
CA THR A 98 10.11 7.45 -3.06
C THR A 98 9.47 7.86 -1.74
N GLU A 99 9.79 7.17 -0.64
CA GLU A 99 9.39 7.59 0.71
C GLU A 99 10.49 8.44 1.35
N ARG A 100 10.13 9.63 1.84
CA ARG A 100 11.00 10.50 2.63
C ARG A 100 10.25 11.05 3.82
N VAL A 101 10.75 10.74 5.00
CA VAL A 101 10.31 11.37 6.26
C VAL A 101 11.46 12.25 6.75
N LYS A 102 11.14 13.52 7.02
CA LYS A 102 12.07 14.50 7.57
C LYS A 102 11.51 14.99 8.89
N VAL A 103 12.29 14.85 9.95
CA VAL A 103 11.83 15.28 11.28
C VAL A 103 12.93 16.03 12.00
N HIS A 104 12.50 17.06 12.72
CA HIS A 104 13.34 17.90 13.56
C HIS A 104 13.22 17.42 15.01
N ALA A 105 14.33 17.07 15.66
CA ALA A 105 14.31 16.58 17.03
C ALA A 105 13.86 17.65 18.04
N GLU A 106 13.93 18.93 17.67
CA GLU A 106 13.39 20.05 18.46
C GLU A 106 11.85 20.03 18.57
N GLU A 107 11.13 19.54 17.55
CA GLU A 107 9.66 19.43 17.58
C GLU A 107 9.16 18.34 18.55
N ILE A 108 10.03 17.40 18.95
CA ILE A 108 9.66 16.27 19.81
C ILE A 108 9.79 16.63 21.30
N GLN A 109 10.51 17.70 21.64
CA GLN A 109 10.69 18.15 23.03
C GLN A 109 9.51 18.98 23.56
N ALA A 110 8.47 19.23 22.76
CA ALA A 110 7.33 20.04 23.15
C ALA A 110 6.19 19.24 23.83
N GLU A 111 6.49 18.35 24.76
CA GLU A 111 5.59 18.01 25.89
C GLU A 111 6.30 17.08 26.89
N ALA A 112 7.03 17.68 27.83
CA ALA A 112 7.24 17.06 29.12
C ALA A 112 6.14 17.60 30.07
N PRO A 113 5.29 16.76 30.69
CA PRO A 113 4.43 17.18 31.79
C PRO A 113 5.23 17.54 33.04
#